data_AF-A0A8W8KZW5-F1
#
_entry.id   AF-A0A8W8KZW5-F1
#
_cell.length_a   1.000
_cell.length_b   1.000
_cell.length_c   1.000
_cell.angle_alpha   90.00
_cell.angle_beta   90.00
_cell.angle_gamma   90.00
#
_symmetry.space_group_name_H-M   'P 1'
#
loop_
_entity.id
_entity.type
_entity.pdbx_description
1 polymer ?
#
loop_
_entity_poly.entity_id
_entity_poly.type
_entity_poly.pdbx_seq_one_letter_code
_entity_poly.pdbx_strand_id
1 'polypeptide(L)'
;FQDGMGPHIIVLKEFLASLEDMVDGMGSGILTDFGLMYVAARLGAEWSLVVSHLGLKQAEIEQIQLDNPYKTINQTSIALQKWRDRQKERADSTLLKQLFDALDETDYKSLWDEIEEK
;
A
#
# COMPACT_ATOMS: atom_id res chain seq x y z
N PHE A 1 7.99 18.37 -19.23
CA PHE A 1 6.60 18.18 -18.82
C PHE A 1 6.58 17.00 -17.85
N GLN A 2 6.74 17.31 -16.56
CA GLN A 2 6.61 16.32 -15.49
C GLN A 2 5.14 16.26 -15.14
N ASP A 3 4.41 15.34 -15.74
CA ASP A 3 3.07 14.98 -15.28
C ASP A 3 2.95 13.46 -15.33
N GLY A 4 3.92 12.80 -14.68
CA GLY A 4 3.81 11.41 -14.29
C GLY A 4 3.29 11.41 -12.85
N MET A 5 2.18 10.69 -12.64
CA MET A 5 1.46 10.21 -11.43
C MET A 5 1.81 10.65 -9.97
N GLY A 6 2.87 11.43 -9.75
CA GLY A 6 3.19 12.17 -8.53
C GLY A 6 2.03 12.93 -7.87
N PRO A 7 1.04 13.51 -8.59
CA PRO A 7 -0.08 14.18 -7.93
C PRO A 7 -0.88 13.25 -7.02
N HIS A 8 -1.09 11.98 -7.41
CA HIS A 8 -1.93 11.07 -6.63
C HIS A 8 -1.27 10.57 -5.36
N ILE A 9 0.04 10.26 -5.41
CA ILE A 9 0.84 9.86 -4.24
C ILE A 9 1.07 11.05 -3.31
N ILE A 10 1.36 12.24 -3.86
CA ILE A 10 1.49 13.48 -3.07
C ILE A 10 0.16 13.80 -2.37
N VAL A 11 -0.97 13.75 -3.08
CA VAL A 11 -2.30 13.94 -2.48
C VAL A 11 -2.59 12.88 -1.42
N LEU A 12 -2.18 11.63 -1.61
CA LEU A 12 -2.37 10.58 -0.60
C LEU A 12 -1.51 10.83 0.65
N LYS A 13 -0.23 11.20 0.47
CA LYS A 13 0.70 11.55 1.56
C LYS A 13 0.19 12.74 2.37
N GLU A 14 -0.19 13.84 1.70
CA GLU A 14 -0.71 15.05 2.35
C GLU A 14 -2.05 14.80 3.06
N PHE A 15 -2.94 14.01 2.45
CA PHE A 15 -4.24 13.68 3.03
C PHE A 15 -4.14 12.76 4.24
N LEU A 16 -3.30 11.72 4.18
CA LEU A 16 -3.06 10.82 5.33
C LEU A 16 -2.39 11.57 6.49
N ALA A 17 -1.48 12.51 6.19
CA ALA A 17 -0.88 13.37 7.20
C ALA A 17 -1.88 14.37 7.85
N SER A 18 -2.99 14.64 7.18
CA SER A 18 -4.02 15.60 7.61
C SER A 18 -5.15 14.99 8.44
N LEU A 19 -5.24 13.66 8.58
CA LEU A 19 -6.40 13.01 9.22
C LEU A 19 -6.02 12.21 10.47
N GLU A 20 -6.42 12.73 11.64
CA GLU A 20 -6.25 12.05 12.94
C GLU A 20 -6.97 10.69 13.00
N ASP A 21 -8.10 10.51 12.31
CA ASP A 21 -8.91 9.27 12.34
C ASP A 21 -8.34 8.13 11.47
N MET A 22 -7.37 8.42 10.60
CA MET A 22 -6.76 7.43 9.70
C MET A 22 -5.56 6.70 10.32
N VAL A 23 -5.00 7.30 11.37
CA VAL A 23 -3.95 6.72 12.21
C VAL A 23 -4.56 6.37 13.56
N ASP A 24 -3.92 5.48 14.32
CA ASP A 24 -4.44 5.00 15.62
C ASP A 24 -4.51 6.09 16.74
N GLY A 25 -4.36 7.37 16.41
CA GLY A 25 -4.42 8.50 17.32
C GLY A 25 -3.25 8.58 18.31
N MET A 26 -2.33 7.61 18.33
CA MET A 26 -1.20 7.56 19.27
C MET A 26 0.09 8.17 18.71
N GLY A 27 0.04 8.77 17.51
CA GLY A 27 1.24 9.26 16.83
C GLY A 27 2.22 8.15 16.44
N SER A 28 1.77 6.88 16.48
CA SER A 28 2.58 5.69 16.19
C SER A 28 2.86 5.51 14.69
N GLY A 29 2.15 6.25 13.83
CA GLY A 29 2.19 6.07 12.39
C GLY A 29 1.58 4.75 11.92
N ILE A 30 0.66 4.17 12.70
CA ILE A 30 -0.07 2.95 12.32
C ILE A 30 -1.41 3.33 11.69
N LEU A 31 -1.67 2.85 10.48
CA LEU A 31 -2.96 3.03 9.83
C LEU A 31 -4.06 2.18 10.49
N THR A 32 -5.20 2.81 10.76
CA THR A 32 -6.44 2.12 11.17
C THR A 32 -6.97 1.25 10.04
N ASP A 33 -7.93 0.37 10.33
CA ASP A 33 -8.58 -0.42 9.27
C ASP A 33 -9.25 0.48 8.21
N PHE A 34 -9.76 1.64 8.64
CA PHE A 34 -10.31 2.66 7.74
C PHE A 34 -9.22 3.30 6.87
N GLY A 35 -8.07 3.64 7.46
CA GLY A 35 -6.88 4.11 6.73
C GLY A 35 -6.39 3.11 5.69
N LEU A 36 -6.30 1.83 6.06
CA LEU A 36 -5.91 0.76 5.13
C LEU A 36 -6.92 0.56 4.01
N MET A 37 -8.21 0.60 4.30
CA MET A 37 -9.26 0.49 3.29
C MET A 37 -9.22 1.64 2.28
N TYR A 38 -8.89 2.85 2.75
CA TYR A 38 -8.70 4.01 1.88
C TYR A 38 -7.50 3.85 0.94
N VAL A 39 -6.36 3.42 1.47
CA VAL A 39 -5.17 3.09 0.66
C VAL A 39 -5.49 1.98 -0.34
N ALA A 40 -6.22 0.95 0.10
CA ALA A 40 -6.64 -0.16 -0.75
C ALA A 40 -7.50 0.28 -1.93
N ALA A 41 -8.42 1.22 -1.73
CA ALA A 41 -9.25 1.77 -2.79
C ALA A 41 -8.42 2.58 -3.83
N ARG A 42 -7.33 3.22 -3.41
CA ARG A 42 -6.44 4.01 -4.27
C ARG A 42 -5.44 3.17 -5.06
N LEU A 43 -5.00 2.04 -4.50
CA LEU A 43 -4.03 1.14 -5.11
C LEU A 43 -4.54 0.46 -6.38
N GLY A 44 -5.83 0.14 -6.44
CA GLY A 44 -6.43 -0.45 -7.64
C GLY A 44 -5.77 -1.78 -8.03
N ALA A 45 -5.37 -1.91 -9.30
CA ALA A 45 -4.82 -3.15 -9.86
C ALA A 45 -3.38 -3.47 -9.41
N GLU A 46 -2.58 -2.45 -9.08
CA GLU A 46 -1.16 -2.58 -8.73
C GLU A 46 -0.90 -3.06 -7.30
N TRP A 47 -1.97 -3.38 -6.57
CA TRP A 47 -1.88 -3.73 -5.15
C TRP A 47 -0.97 -4.94 -4.89
N SER A 48 -0.94 -5.93 -5.79
CA SER A 48 -0.14 -7.14 -5.64
C SER A 48 1.36 -6.83 -5.67
N LEU A 49 1.79 -5.90 -6.52
CA LEU A 49 3.18 -5.45 -6.61
C LEU A 49 3.58 -4.68 -5.35
N VAL A 50 2.72 -3.77 -4.88
CA VAL A 50 2.96 -2.98 -3.65
C VAL A 50 3.11 -3.91 -2.45
N VAL A 51 2.19 -4.86 -2.25
CA VAL A 51 2.27 -5.76 -1.09
C VAL A 51 3.42 -6.77 -1.20
N SER A 52 3.90 -7.05 -2.42
CA SER A 52 5.12 -7.83 -2.65
C SER A 52 6.36 -7.06 -2.18
N HIS A 53 6.49 -5.76 -2.50
CA HIS A 53 7.56 -4.90 -1.97
C HIS A 53 7.48 -4.77 -0.43
N LEU A 54 6.27 -4.83 0.14
CA LEU A 54 6.05 -4.91 1.58
C LEU A 54 6.37 -6.28 2.21
N GLY A 55 6.81 -7.25 1.42
CA GLY A 55 7.30 -8.55 1.88
C GLY A 55 6.23 -9.64 2.04
N LEU A 56 5.04 -9.48 1.45
CA LEU A 56 4.12 -10.62 1.30
C LEU A 56 4.68 -11.59 0.26
N LYS A 57 4.63 -12.88 0.56
CA LYS A 57 5.08 -13.92 -0.38
C LYS A 57 4.03 -14.10 -1.47
N GLN A 58 4.48 -14.47 -2.66
CA GLN A 58 3.61 -14.72 -3.83
C GLN A 58 2.47 -15.70 -3.51
N ALA A 59 2.75 -16.81 -2.81
CA ALA A 59 1.74 -17.78 -2.40
C ALA A 59 0.63 -17.17 -1.51
N GLU A 60 0.96 -16.15 -0.72
CA GLU A 60 -0.02 -15.46 0.14
C GLU A 60 -0.91 -14.53 -0.69
N ILE A 61 -0.32 -13.85 -1.68
CA ILE A 61 -1.04 -12.99 -2.62
C ILE A 61 -2.03 -13.84 -3.43
N GLU A 62 -1.58 -14.99 -3.95
CA GLU A 62 -2.41 -15.94 -4.69
C GLU A 62 -3.55 -16.49 -3.83
N GLN A 63 -3.26 -16.87 -2.58
CA GLN A 63 -4.29 -17.33 -1.65
C GLN A 63 -5.36 -16.24 -1.41
N ILE A 64 -4.94 -14.99 -1.21
CA ILE A 64 -5.88 -13.86 -1.01
C ILE A 64 -6.74 -13.65 -2.26
N GLN A 65 -6.17 -13.76 -3.46
CA GLN A 65 -6.90 -13.67 -4.72
C GLN A 65 -7.95 -14.78 -4.86
N LEU A 66 -7.56 -16.02 -4.54
CA LEU A 66 -8.44 -17.20 -4.58
C LEU A 66 -9.58 -17.12 -3.56
N ASP A 67 -9.30 -16.62 -2.35
CA ASP A 67 -10.28 -16.49 -1.28
C ASP A 67 -11.29 -15.36 -1.55
N ASN A 68 -10.90 -14.36 -2.35
CA ASN A 68 -11.69 -13.14 -2.60
C ASN A 68 -11.79 -12.82 -4.10
N PRO A 69 -12.33 -13.72 -4.94
CA PRO A 69 -12.32 -13.53 -6.38
C PRO A 69 -13.11 -12.27 -6.77
N TYR A 70 -12.55 -11.47 -7.70
CA TYR A 70 -13.11 -10.22 -8.24
C TYR A 70 -13.36 -9.09 -7.22
N LYS A 71 -12.88 -9.22 -5.98
CA LYS A 71 -13.06 -8.21 -4.93
C LYS A 71 -11.73 -7.53 -4.63
N THR A 72 -11.20 -6.76 -5.59
CA THR A 72 -9.87 -6.13 -5.49
C THR A 72 -9.70 -5.31 -4.20
N ILE A 73 -10.68 -4.51 -3.80
CA ILE A 73 -10.61 -3.73 -2.56
C ILE A 73 -10.47 -4.63 -1.32
N ASN A 74 -11.18 -5.76 -1.28
CA ASN A 74 -11.07 -6.71 -0.17
C ASN A 74 -9.71 -7.41 -0.20
N GLN A 75 -9.25 -7.85 -1.38
CA GLN A 75 -7.93 -8.46 -1.55
C GLN A 75 -6.83 -7.54 -1.02
N THR A 76 -6.82 -6.29 -1.47
CA THR A 76 -5.85 -5.28 -1.06
C THR A 76 -5.95 -4.97 0.43
N SER A 77 -7.17 -4.81 0.96
CA SER A 77 -7.36 -4.52 2.39
C SER A 77 -6.85 -5.66 3.27
N ILE A 78 -7.11 -6.91 2.89
CA ILE A 78 -6.63 -8.10 3.61
C ILE A 78 -5.10 -8.18 3.55
N ALA A 79 -4.51 -7.91 2.39
CA ALA A 79 -3.07 -7.95 2.21
C ALA A 79 -2.35 -6.88 3.05
N LEU A 80 -2.87 -5.65 3.05
CA LEU A 80 -2.34 -4.57 3.86
C LEU A 80 -2.54 -4.80 5.37
N GLN A 81 -3.66 -5.39 5.78
CA GLN A 81 -3.88 -5.78 7.18
C GLN A 81 -2.85 -6.84 7.62
N LYS A 82 -2.65 -7.89 6.81
CA LYS A 82 -1.65 -8.93 7.07
C LYS A 82 -0.24 -8.35 7.20
N TRP A 83 0.14 -7.41 6.34
CA TRP A 83 1.41 -6.71 6.45
C TRP A 83 1.49 -5.93 7.77
N ARG A 84 0.50 -5.09 8.07
CA ARG A 84 0.47 -4.26 9.27
C ARG A 84 0.58 -5.09 10.55
N ASP A 85 -0.18 -6.18 10.63
CA ASP A 85 -0.26 -6.99 11.84
C ASP A 85 1.10 -7.66 12.14
N ARG A 86 1.89 -8.03 11.11
CA ARG A 86 3.28 -8.50 11.28
C ARG A 86 4.21 -7.44 11.86
N GLN A 87 4.04 -6.18 11.45
CA GLN A 87 4.87 -5.11 11.97
C GLN A 87 4.47 -4.71 13.39
N LYS A 88 3.19 -4.81 13.73
CA LYS A 88 2.70 -4.68 15.12
C LYS A 88 3.33 -5.72 16.04
N GLU A 89 3.44 -6.98 15.61
CA GLU A 89 4.14 -8.02 16.36
C GLU A 89 5.64 -7.72 16.55
N ARG A 90 6.23 -6.96 15.62
CA ARG A 90 7.65 -6.55 15.67
C ARG A 90 7.88 -5.20 16.37
N ALA A 91 6.82 -4.54 16.84
CA ALA A 91 6.86 -3.19 17.39
C ALA A 91 7.58 -2.17 16.46
N ASP A 92 7.45 -2.34 15.15
CA ASP A 92 8.09 -1.47 14.15
C ASP A 92 7.19 -0.24 13.89
N SER A 93 7.64 0.94 14.35
CA SER A 93 6.94 2.21 14.15
C SER A 93 7.20 2.86 12.78
N THR A 94 7.93 2.20 11.87
CA THR A 94 8.23 2.71 10.52
C THR A 94 7.24 2.27 9.44
N LEU A 95 6.10 1.71 9.84
CA LEU A 95 5.02 1.22 8.98
C LEU A 95 4.66 2.19 7.83
N LEU A 96 4.29 3.44 8.15
CA LEU A 96 3.93 4.41 7.11
C LEU A 96 5.06 4.68 6.12
N LYS A 97 6.30 4.72 6.60
CA LYS A 97 7.47 4.93 5.74
C LYS A 97 7.63 3.76 4.76
N GLN A 98 7.58 2.53 5.26
CA GLN A 98 7.67 1.33 4.42
C GLN A 98 6.55 1.28 3.37
N LEU A 99 5.32 1.68 3.73
CA LEU A 99 4.22 1.80 2.78
C LEU A 99 4.50 2.83 1.69
N PHE A 100 5.01 4.01 2.05
CA PHE A 100 5.35 5.03 1.07
C PHE A 100 6.54 4.65 0.19
N ASP A 101 7.55 3.99 0.75
CA ASP A 101 8.71 3.49 0.00
C ASP A 101 8.24 2.44 -1.03
N ALA A 102 7.38 1.50 -0.63
CA ALA A 102 6.82 0.49 -1.54
C ALA A 102 5.92 1.09 -2.64
N LEU A 103 5.15 2.13 -2.31
CA LEU A 103 4.36 2.89 -3.29
C LEU A 103 5.26 3.60 -4.30
N ASP A 104 6.32 4.27 -3.83
CA ASP A 104 7.28 4.94 -4.69
C ASP A 104 7.99 3.91 -5.60
N GLU A 105 8.46 2.78 -5.07
CA GLU A 105 9.12 1.70 -5.85
C GLU A 105 8.21 1.09 -6.93
N THR A 106 6.90 1.04 -6.68
CA THR A 106 5.92 0.55 -7.66
C THR A 106 5.77 1.53 -8.83
N ASP A 107 5.72 2.83 -8.54
CA ASP A 107 5.62 3.91 -9.54
C ASP A 107 6.93 4.03 -10.35
N TYR A 108 8.09 3.87 -9.70
CA TYR A 108 9.38 3.80 -10.40
C TYR A 108 9.47 2.56 -11.31
N LYS A 109 9.04 1.39 -10.85
CA LYS A 109 9.15 0.15 -11.63
C LYS A 109 8.26 0.17 -12.87
N SER A 110 7.01 0.66 -12.77
CA SER A 110 6.13 0.79 -13.94
C SER A 110 6.71 1.73 -15.01
N LEU A 111 7.40 2.79 -14.58
CA LEU A 111 8.08 3.71 -15.50
C LEU A 111 9.33 3.09 -16.13
N TRP A 112 10.09 2.28 -15.39
CA TRP A 112 11.28 1.60 -15.92
C TRP A 112 10.93 0.46 -16.89
N ASP A 113 9.88 -0.32 -16.61
CA ASP A 113 9.41 -1.38 -17.51
C ASP A 113 8.94 -0.80 -18.87
N GLU A 114 8.33 0.40 -18.89
CA GLU A 114 7.93 1.09 -20.13
C GLU A 114 9.12 1.65 -20.93
N ILE A 115 10.21 1.99 -20.24
CA ILE A 115 11.44 2.52 -20.85
C ILE A 115 12.29 1.37 -21.42
N GLU A 116 12.32 0.20 -20.78
CA GLU A 116 13.12 -0.95 -21.22
C GLU A 116 12.49 -1.72 -22.39
N GLU A 117 11.19 -1.58 -22.63
CA GLU A 117 10.49 -2.12 -23.82
C GLU A 117 10.62 -1.26 -25.10
N LYS A 118 11.38 -0.16 -25.09
CA LYS A 118 11.64 0.70 -26.28
C LYS A 118 13.08 0.68 -26.75
#